data_AF-A0A5B8YJG5-F1
#
_entry.id   AF-A0A5B8YJG5-F1
#
_cell.length_a   1.000
_cell.length_b   1.000
_cell.length_c   1.000
_cell.angle_alpha   90.00
_cell.angle_beta   90.00
_cell.angle_gamma   90.00
#
_symmetry.space_group_name_H-M   'P 1'
#
loop_
_entity.id
_entity.type
_entity.pdbx_description
1 polymer ?
#
loop_
_entity_poly.entity_id
_entity_poly.type
_entity_poly.pdbx_seq_one_letter_code
_entity_poly.pdbx_strand_id
1 'polypeptide(L)'
;MNETITIILSTSLLTTLIITLLGFVFKNWINRKIQYAVKFRYDKQLEEFKEENLKRSKANLVAELLSEWLSFPEDQKNLNKLTFEAFLWLPEPIANKLSKLLSHNSDSPEVREVLFDVRKYLMQNDDNLSEEKIIVFTQQYKKQMAGKPV
;
A
#
# COMPACT_ATOMS: atom_id res chain seq x y z
N MET A 1 45.81 27.03 55.70
CA MET A 1 44.58 27.78 55.33
C MET A 1 44.56 28.16 53.84
N ASN A 2 45.67 28.65 53.26
CA ASN A 2 45.71 28.95 51.82
C ASN A 2 45.63 27.69 50.92
N GLU A 3 46.30 26.59 51.27
CA GLU A 3 46.29 25.36 50.47
C GLU A 3 44.93 24.65 50.43
N THR A 4 44.19 24.67 51.54
CA THR A 4 42.83 24.11 51.59
C THR A 4 41.86 24.90 50.70
N ILE A 5 42.03 26.23 50.64
CA ILE A 5 41.20 27.11 49.81
C ILE A 5 41.48 26.90 48.32
N THR A 6 42.75 26.74 47.91
CA THR A 6 43.11 26.48 46.50
C THR A 6 42.63 25.11 46.02
N ILE A 7 42.64 24.09 46.90
CA ILE A 7 42.08 22.76 46.60
C ILE A 7 40.55 22.83 46.41
N ILE A 8 39.84 23.58 47.25
CA ILE A 8 38.37 23.73 47.12
C ILE A 8 37.99 24.50 45.83
N LEU A 9 38.77 25.52 45.45
CA LEU A 9 38.52 26.28 44.22
C LEU A 9 38.83 25.47 42.95
N SER A 10 39.90 24.68 42.95
CA SER A 10 40.25 23.82 41.80
C SER A 10 39.26 22.67 41.62
N THR A 11 38.79 22.05 42.71
CA THR A 11 37.79 20.97 42.66
C THR A 11 36.40 21.48 42.24
N SER A 12 35.99 22.69 42.63
CA SER A 12 34.73 23.29 42.17
C SER A 12 34.73 23.68 40.68
N LEU A 13 35.88 24.18 40.17
CA LEU A 13 36.07 24.42 38.74
C LEU A 13 36.00 23.12 37.93
N LEU A 14 36.68 22.07 38.39
CA LEU A 14 36.71 20.77 37.71
C LEU A 14 35.32 20.12 37.67
N THR A 15 34.59 20.14 38.79
CA THR A 15 33.23 19.60 38.86
C THR A 15 32.26 20.35 37.95
N THR A 16 32.36 21.68 37.87
CA THR A 16 31.55 22.50 36.95
C THR A 16 31.83 22.16 35.48
N LEU A 17 33.09 21.98 35.10
CA LEU A 17 33.47 21.57 33.75
C LEU A 17 32.93 20.17 33.40
N ILE A 18 32.98 19.24 34.35
CA ILE A 18 32.45 17.89 34.14
C ILE A 18 30.93 17.94 33.98
N ILE A 19 30.21 18.68 34.82
CA ILE A 19 28.75 18.80 34.76
C ILE A 19 28.30 19.44 33.43
N THR A 20 29.00 20.48 32.97
CA THR A 20 28.68 21.14 31.69
C THR A 20 28.91 20.22 30.50
N LEU A 21 30.02 19.46 30.49
CA LEU A 21 30.28 18.45 29.47
C LEU A 21 29.23 17.34 29.49
N LEU A 22 28.86 16.84 30.68
CA LEU A 22 27.84 15.81 30.84
C LEU A 22 26.49 16.29 30.33
N GLY A 23 26.11 17.52 30.69
CA GLY A 23 24.88 18.16 30.22
C GLY A 23 24.85 18.34 28.69
N PHE A 24 25.97 18.71 28.09
CA PHE A 24 26.10 18.81 26.63
C PHE A 24 25.94 17.45 25.94
N VAL A 25 26.63 16.42 26.43
CA VAL A 25 26.51 15.05 25.90
C VAL A 25 25.08 14.54 26.05
N PHE A 26 24.47 14.73 27.22
CA PHE A 26 23.11 14.27 27.51
C PHE A 26 22.08 14.98 26.63
N LYS A 27 22.18 16.30 26.48
CA LYS A 27 21.32 17.09 25.58
C LYS A 27 21.41 16.58 24.15
N ASN A 28 22.62 16.36 23.63
CA ASN A 28 22.82 15.85 22.28
C ASN A 28 22.31 14.42 22.11
N TRP A 29 22.51 13.57 23.12
CA TRP A 29 22.02 12.19 23.10
C TRP A 29 20.48 12.14 23.08
N ILE A 30 19.82 12.92 23.92
CA ILE A 30 18.34 13.04 23.93
C ILE A 30 17.84 13.56 22.59
N ASN A 31 18.41 14.67 22.10
CA ASN A 31 17.98 15.26 20.83
C ASN A 31 18.09 14.26 19.68
N ARG A 32 19.18 13.50 19.61
CA ARG A 32 19.36 12.45 18.60
C ARG A 32 18.35 11.31 18.76
N LYS A 33 18.06 10.88 20.00
CA LYS A 33 17.07 9.83 20.26
C LYS A 33 15.66 10.25 19.86
N ILE A 34 15.26 11.49 20.17
CA ILE A 34 13.96 12.04 19.77
C ILE A 34 13.88 12.15 18.25
N GLN A 35 14.89 12.75 17.60
CA GLN A 35 14.93 12.88 16.15
C GLN A 35 14.87 11.52 15.45
N TYR A 36 15.59 10.51 15.96
CA TYR A 36 15.55 9.16 15.40
C TYR A 36 14.17 8.52 15.56
N ALA A 37 13.55 8.64 16.74
CA ALA A 37 12.22 8.09 16.99
C ALA A 37 11.16 8.74 16.08
N VAL A 38 11.25 10.06 15.88
CA VAL A 38 10.38 10.81 14.96
C VAL A 38 10.63 10.39 13.53
N LYS A 39 11.89 10.36 13.08
CA LYS A 39 12.25 9.95 11.72
C LYS A 39 11.78 8.53 11.42
N PHE A 40 12.02 7.58 12.32
CA PHE A 40 11.55 6.21 12.17
C PHE A 40 10.03 6.12 11.99
N ARG A 41 9.27 6.90 12.76
CA ARG A 41 7.80 6.97 12.59
C ARG A 41 7.41 7.54 11.22
N TYR A 42 8.10 8.56 10.72
CA TYR A 42 7.83 9.12 9.40
C TYR A 42 8.21 8.15 8.29
N ASP A 43 9.38 7.52 8.38
CA ASP A 43 9.85 6.54 7.40
C ASP A 43 8.87 5.36 7.31
N LYS A 44 8.38 4.87 8.46
CA LYS A 44 7.35 3.82 8.52
C LYS A 44 6.03 4.26 7.88
N GLN A 45 5.51 5.45 8.24
CA GLN A 45 4.27 5.97 7.64
C GLN A 45 4.40 6.18 6.12
N LEU A 46 5.59 6.61 5.67
CA LEU A 46 5.87 6.79 4.24
C LEU A 46 5.88 5.45 3.49
N GLU A 47 6.42 4.40 4.10
CA GLU A 47 6.42 3.05 3.55
C GLU A 47 4.99 2.49 3.45
N GLU A 48 4.21 2.59 4.54
CA GLU A 48 2.79 2.20 4.56
C GLU A 48 1.97 2.94 3.49
N PHE A 49 2.18 4.25 3.34
CA PHE A 49 1.52 5.05 2.29
C PHE A 49 1.91 4.62 0.88
N LYS A 50 3.18 4.29 0.65
CA LYS A 50 3.65 3.77 -0.66
C LYS A 50 3.03 2.42 -0.97
N GLU A 51 2.96 1.52 0.00
CA GLU A 51 2.32 0.22 -0.17
C GLU A 51 0.82 0.36 -0.47
N GLU A 52 0.13 1.24 0.24
CA GLU A 52 -1.29 1.52 0.00
C GLU A 52 -1.53 2.08 -1.40
N ASN A 53 -0.73 3.06 -1.83
CA ASN A 53 -0.82 3.59 -3.18
C ASN A 53 -0.54 2.53 -4.25
N LEU A 54 0.47 1.68 -4.03
CA LEU A 54 0.76 0.58 -4.95
C LEU A 54 -0.42 -0.39 -5.07
N LYS A 55 -1.07 -0.73 -3.94
CA LYS A 55 -2.29 -1.55 -3.92
C LYS A 55 -3.42 -0.88 -4.71
N ARG A 56 -3.64 0.42 -4.51
CA ARG A 56 -4.66 1.21 -5.24
C ARG A 56 -4.37 1.27 -6.74
N SER A 57 -3.13 1.52 -7.15
CA SER A 57 -2.75 1.53 -8.56
C SER A 57 -2.94 0.18 -9.24
N LYS A 58 -2.56 -0.91 -8.55
CA LYS A 58 -2.79 -2.29 -9.03
C LYS A 58 -4.27 -2.62 -9.15
N ALA A 59 -5.09 -2.22 -8.17
CA ALA A 59 -6.54 -2.39 -8.24
C ALA A 59 -7.15 -1.59 -9.39
N ASN A 60 -6.71 -0.34 -9.58
CA ASN A 60 -7.16 0.50 -10.69
C ASN A 60 -6.85 -0.13 -12.04
N LEU A 61 -5.64 -0.64 -12.23
CA LEU A 61 -5.23 -1.33 -13.46
C LEU A 61 -6.14 -2.51 -13.81
N VAL A 62 -6.46 -3.37 -12.84
CA VAL A 62 -7.33 -4.53 -13.06
C VAL A 62 -8.76 -4.09 -13.36
N ALA A 63 -9.26 -3.07 -12.65
CA ALA A 63 -10.59 -2.51 -12.90
C ALA A 63 -10.68 -1.92 -14.32
N GLU A 64 -9.66 -1.17 -14.73
CA GLU A 64 -9.55 -0.60 -16.07
C GLU A 64 -9.53 -1.70 -17.13
N LEU A 65 -8.65 -2.70 -16.99
CA LEU A 65 -8.56 -3.86 -17.89
C LEU A 65 -9.91 -4.54 -18.08
N LEU A 66 -10.58 -4.91 -16.99
CA LEU A 66 -11.84 -5.65 -17.05
C LEU A 66 -12.98 -4.79 -17.61
N SER A 67 -13.01 -3.50 -17.28
CA SER A 67 -14.01 -2.57 -17.81
C SER A 67 -13.85 -2.35 -19.31
N GLU A 68 -12.60 -2.19 -19.76
CA GLU A 68 -12.25 -2.00 -21.16
C GLU A 68 -12.57 -3.27 -21.94
N TRP A 69 -12.17 -4.44 -21.46
CA TRP A 69 -12.48 -5.73 -22.08
C TRP A 69 -13.99 -5.98 -22.21
N LEU A 70 -14.77 -5.71 -21.15
CA LEU A 70 -16.23 -5.84 -21.17
C LEU A 70 -16.94 -4.88 -22.14
N SER A 71 -16.28 -3.78 -22.50
CA SER A 71 -16.80 -2.80 -23.46
C SER A 71 -16.66 -3.26 -24.93
N PHE A 72 -15.94 -4.36 -25.18
CA PHE A 72 -15.54 -4.83 -26.51
C PHE A 72 -14.80 -3.73 -27.29
N PRO A 73 -13.58 -3.38 -26.84
CA PRO A 73 -12.87 -2.22 -27.34
C PRO A 73 -12.22 -2.53 -28.69
N GLU A 74 -12.15 -1.53 -29.57
CA GLU A 74 -11.42 -1.63 -30.83
C GLU A 74 -9.90 -1.41 -30.62
N ASP A 75 -9.50 -0.72 -29.54
CA ASP A 75 -8.10 -0.45 -29.22
C ASP A 75 -7.40 -1.66 -28.60
N GLN A 76 -6.98 -2.57 -29.47
CA GLN A 76 -6.20 -3.76 -29.09
C GLN A 76 -4.87 -3.39 -28.41
N LYS A 77 -4.26 -2.25 -28.76
CA LYS A 77 -2.97 -1.84 -28.20
C LYS A 77 -3.14 -1.51 -26.71
N ASN A 78 -4.18 -0.75 -26.36
CA ASN A 78 -4.47 -0.43 -24.98
C ASN A 78 -4.82 -1.69 -24.17
N LEU A 79 -5.67 -2.55 -24.72
CA LEU A 79 -6.05 -3.79 -24.06
C LEU A 79 -4.84 -4.71 -23.82
N ASN A 80 -3.94 -4.86 -24.80
CA ASN A 80 -2.71 -5.62 -24.66
C ASN A 80 -1.78 -5.01 -23.60
N LYS A 81 -1.64 -3.68 -23.57
CA LYS A 81 -0.84 -2.99 -22.55
C LYS A 81 -1.35 -3.31 -21.14
N LEU A 82 -2.64 -3.11 -20.90
CA LEU A 82 -3.28 -3.38 -19.59
C LEU A 82 -3.13 -4.84 -19.19
N THR A 83 -3.29 -5.75 -20.16
CA THR A 83 -3.10 -7.18 -19.98
C THR A 83 -1.67 -7.48 -19.54
N PHE A 84 -0.66 -7.03 -20.29
CA PHE A 84 0.74 -7.29 -19.96
C PHE A 84 1.13 -6.70 -18.61
N GLU A 85 0.69 -5.49 -18.29
CA GLU A 85 0.94 -4.87 -16.99
C GLU A 85 0.33 -5.71 -15.86
N ALA A 86 -0.88 -6.26 -16.02
CA ALA A 86 -1.49 -7.13 -15.02
C ALA A 86 -0.69 -8.43 -14.82
N PHE A 87 -0.31 -9.11 -15.91
CA PHE A 87 0.42 -10.38 -15.85
C PHE A 87 1.83 -10.29 -15.24
N LEU A 88 2.46 -9.11 -15.24
CA LEU A 88 3.80 -8.94 -14.66
C LEU A 88 3.84 -9.03 -13.13
N TRP A 89 2.76 -8.68 -12.44
CA TRP A 89 2.76 -8.64 -10.97
C TRP A 89 1.69 -9.53 -10.32
N LEU A 90 0.72 -10.03 -11.08
CA LEU A 90 -0.29 -10.94 -10.56
C LEU A 90 0.34 -12.28 -10.16
N PRO A 91 -0.07 -12.87 -9.04
CA PRO A 91 0.38 -14.21 -8.67
C PRO A 91 -0.22 -15.23 -9.64
N GLU A 92 0.53 -16.32 -9.86
CA GLU A 92 0.20 -17.37 -10.83
C GLU A 92 -1.27 -17.86 -10.78
N PRO A 93 -1.88 -18.15 -9.61
CA PRO A 93 -3.25 -18.65 -9.58
C PRO A 93 -4.27 -17.66 -10.16
N ILE A 94 -4.08 -16.37 -9.88
CA ILE A 94 -4.98 -15.30 -10.33
C ILE A 94 -4.71 -14.98 -11.81
N ALA A 95 -3.44 -14.96 -12.22
CA ALA A 95 -3.05 -14.76 -13.61
C ALA A 95 -3.66 -15.86 -14.52
N ASN A 96 -3.64 -17.12 -14.09
CA ASN A 96 -4.26 -18.22 -14.83
C ASN A 96 -5.78 -18.06 -14.97
N LYS A 97 -6.48 -17.65 -13.90
CA LYS A 97 -7.93 -17.36 -13.97
C LYS A 97 -8.23 -16.19 -14.91
N LEU A 98 -7.46 -15.12 -14.80
CA LEU A 98 -7.58 -13.96 -15.70
C LEU A 98 -7.35 -14.36 -17.16
N SER A 99 -6.34 -15.19 -17.45
CA SER A 99 -6.08 -15.69 -18.81
C SER A 99 -7.28 -16.48 -19.35
N LYS A 100 -7.83 -17.41 -18.56
CA LYS A 100 -9.03 -18.16 -18.94
C LYS A 100 -10.22 -17.25 -19.23
N LEU A 101 -10.47 -16.26 -18.37
CA LEU A 101 -11.51 -15.26 -18.56
C LEU A 101 -11.35 -14.51 -19.89
N LEU A 102 -10.17 -13.93 -20.12
CA LEU A 102 -9.92 -13.10 -21.31
C LEU A 102 -9.93 -13.90 -22.63
N SER A 103 -9.65 -15.20 -22.57
CA SER A 103 -9.67 -16.11 -23.73
C SER A 103 -11.06 -16.62 -24.14
N HIS A 104 -12.13 -16.31 -23.38
CA HIS A 104 -13.50 -16.83 -23.61
C HIS A 104 -13.57 -18.36 -23.76
N ASN A 105 -12.83 -19.11 -22.92
CA ASN A 105 -12.98 -20.56 -22.86
C ASN A 105 -14.34 -20.97 -22.26
N SER A 106 -14.83 -22.17 -22.61
CA SER A 106 -16.12 -22.71 -22.12
C SER A 106 -16.17 -22.94 -20.61
N ASP A 107 -15.01 -22.98 -19.95
CA ASP A 107 -14.79 -23.09 -18.50
C ASP A 107 -14.17 -21.79 -17.95
N SER A 108 -14.57 -20.63 -18.50
CA SER A 108 -14.05 -19.34 -18.06
C SER A 108 -14.69 -18.94 -16.72
N PRO A 109 -13.89 -18.48 -15.74
CA PRO A 109 -14.41 -17.94 -14.50
C PRO A 109 -15.21 -16.67 -14.77
N GLU A 110 -16.11 -16.28 -13.86
CA GLU A 110 -16.82 -15.01 -13.97
C GLU A 110 -15.87 -13.83 -13.68
N VAL A 111 -16.19 -12.65 -14.25
CA VAL A 111 -15.46 -11.40 -13.95
C VAL A 111 -15.43 -11.10 -12.45
N ARG A 112 -16.52 -11.45 -11.76
CA ARG A 112 -16.67 -11.24 -10.31
C ARG A 112 -15.67 -12.08 -9.53
N GLU A 113 -15.48 -13.34 -9.91
CA GLU A 113 -14.55 -14.27 -9.28
C GLU A 113 -13.12 -13.72 -9.35
N VAL A 114 -12.71 -13.27 -10.53
CA VAL A 114 -11.37 -12.69 -10.72
C VAL A 114 -11.19 -11.40 -9.92
N LEU A 115 -12.19 -10.51 -9.91
CA LEU A 115 -12.15 -9.29 -9.09
C LEU A 115 -12.07 -9.60 -7.59
N PHE A 116 -12.78 -10.63 -7.14
CA PHE A 116 -12.79 -11.06 -5.75
C PHE A 116 -11.43 -11.62 -5.33
N ASP A 117 -10.82 -12.48 -6.14
CA ASP A 117 -9.49 -13.02 -5.88
C ASP A 117 -8.41 -11.93 -5.86
N VAL A 118 -8.46 -11.00 -6.81
CA VAL A 118 -7.55 -9.84 -6.84
C VAL A 118 -7.74 -8.99 -5.59
N ARG A 119 -8.98 -8.73 -5.16
CA ARG A 119 -9.26 -8.00 -3.91
C ARG A 119 -8.63 -8.70 -2.72
N LYS A 120 -8.86 -10.01 -2.55
CA LYS A 120 -8.27 -10.79 -1.44
C LYS A 120 -6.75 -10.71 -1.43
N TYR A 121 -6.13 -10.86 -2.60
CA TYR A 121 -4.68 -10.77 -2.72
C TYR A 121 -4.13 -9.40 -2.34
N LEU A 122 -4.77 -8.30 -2.78
CA LEU A 122 -4.32 -6.94 -2.49
C LEU A 122 -4.59 -6.52 -1.03
N MET A 123 -5.72 -6.94 -0.47
CA MET A 123 -6.14 -6.57 0.88
C MET A 123 -5.48 -7.41 1.96
N GLN A 124 -5.03 -8.64 1.64
CA GLN A 124 -4.43 -9.59 2.57
C GLN A 124 -5.27 -9.82 3.85
N ASN A 125 -6.58 -9.60 3.72
CA ASN A 125 -7.54 -9.68 4.80
C ASN A 125 -8.82 -10.30 4.25
N ASP A 126 -9.44 -11.18 5.01
CA ASP A 126 -10.73 -11.76 4.65
C ASP A 126 -11.82 -10.83 5.20
N ASP A 127 -12.59 -10.23 4.30
CA ASP A 127 -13.80 -9.51 4.64
C ASP A 127 -15.04 -10.37 4.36
N ASN A 128 -16.19 -10.00 4.95
CA ASN A 128 -17.46 -10.68 4.71
C ASN A 128 -18.12 -10.25 3.38
N LEU A 129 -17.33 -9.71 2.43
CA LEU A 129 -17.80 -9.45 1.09
C LEU A 129 -17.82 -10.79 0.35
N SER A 130 -18.95 -11.10 -0.29
CA SER A 130 -19.06 -12.26 -1.16
C SER A 130 -19.01 -11.81 -2.61
N GLU A 131 -18.55 -12.68 -3.49
CA GLU A 131 -18.42 -12.41 -4.93
C GLU A 131 -19.73 -11.90 -5.56
N GLU A 132 -20.88 -12.43 -5.13
CA GLU A 132 -22.18 -12.11 -5.69
C GLU A 132 -22.60 -10.66 -5.42
N LYS A 133 -21.98 -10.00 -4.43
CA LYS A 133 -22.20 -8.58 -4.12
C LYS A 133 -21.46 -7.63 -5.07
N ILE A 134 -20.51 -8.12 -5.86
CA ILE A 134 -19.77 -7.32 -6.85
C ILE A 134 -20.67 -7.06 -8.06
N ILE A 135 -21.04 -5.82 -8.32
CA ILE A 135 -21.93 -5.47 -9.44
C ILE A 135 -21.12 -5.28 -10.72
N VAL A 136 -21.47 -6.02 -11.77
CA VAL A 136 -20.92 -5.87 -13.11
C VAL A 136 -22.04 -5.47 -14.06
N PHE A 137 -21.90 -4.31 -14.70
CA PHE A 137 -22.86 -3.83 -15.68
C PHE A 137 -22.54 -4.42 -17.06
N THR A 138 -23.51 -5.10 -17.66
CA THR A 138 -23.40 -5.63 -19.03
C THR A 138 -24.54 -5.09 -19.90
N GLN A 139 -24.40 -5.19 -21.22
CA GLN A 139 -25.48 -4.80 -22.14
C GLN A 139 -26.80 -5.56 -21.88
N GLN A 140 -26.72 -6.77 -21.32
CA GLN A 140 -27.89 -7.55 -20.92
C GLN A 140 -28.60 -6.95 -19.70
N TYR A 141 -27.85 -6.41 -18.74
CA TYR A 141 -28.39 -5.72 -17.57
C TYR A 141 -29.21 -4.48 -17.96
N LYS A 142 -28.74 -3.71 -18.96
CA LYS A 142 -29.47 -2.56 -19.51
C LYS A 142 -30.84 -2.96 -20.09
N LYS A 143 -30.93 -4.12 -20.77
CA LYS A 143 -32.19 -4.64 -21.32
C LYS A 143 -33.16 -5.10 -20.23
N GLN A 144 -32.67 -5.69 -19.13
CA GLN A 144 -33.51 -6.14 -18.02
C GLN A 144 -34.08 -4.97 -17.20
N MET A 145 -33.32 -3.89 -17.02
CA MET A 145 -33.77 -2.65 -16.38
C MET A 145 -34.80 -1.88 -17.22
N ALA A 146 -34.66 -1.91 -18.56
CA ALA A 146 -35.61 -1.25 -19.47
C ALA A 146 -37.00 -1.93 -19.53
N GLY A 147 -37.14 -3.16 -19.02
CA GLY A 147 -38.39 -3.92 -19.02
C GLY A 147 -39.13 -3.98 -17.69
N LYS A 148 -38.61 -3.37 -16.62
CA LYS A 148 -39.30 -3.30 -15.32
C LYS A 148 -39.99 -1.94 -15.16
N PRO A 149 -41.33 -1.89 -14.97
CA PRO A 149 -41.98 -0.65 -14.56
C PRO A 149 -41.50 -0.27 -13.15
N VAL A 150 -41.26 1.02 -12.95
CA VAL A 150 -40.91 1.64 -11.66
C VAL A 150 -42.02 1.45 -10.65
#